data_AF-A0A7S2KH98-F1
#
_entry.id   AF-A0A7S2KH98-F1
#
_cell.length_a   1.000
_cell.length_b   1.000
_cell.length_c   1.000
_cell.angle_alpha   90.00
_cell.angle_beta   90.00
_cell.angle_gamma   90.00
#
_symmetry.space_group_name_H-M   'P 1'
#
loop_
_entity.id
_entity.type
_entity.pdbx_description
1 polymer ?
#
loop_
_entity_poly.entity_id
_entity_poly.type
_entity_poly.pdbx_seq_one_letter_code
_entity_poly.pdbx_strand_id
1 'polypeptide(L)'
;ALATGPSGQIHVVPEDAFDPSTFIPPEAQAAEAADAEVVTGHDRIQPGRLAASVFRMGTRMLILFWVLSLAMPLLFADQLVQPFVADIYLEDEEDAADDAGTAGVHAALTEDASGLPQLVPFAGESEDGAEGMRLPDFPGSCEPIAVNWPRAGSFVPRAMTANPDGTQILVADDFNVYVGTLVERATPAPPPRSAQEQVGYAWDNAAAIAAGEHAAADIAASTRPARALAALRGLAGAGASTGHLQVDLLKGTHCRGLEGQTFRDVSIVCGAKSDCRIIVLTERGRKLVECPYPAALTGRSARTGAPAAPEQRSWDVAQRWLHPSRDETVDSLAASSRCFTEAYRHTSGSFKPAAAGCAAIGTSSGRIVEMRESTADVSRLIPVRILHQRAHPSSK
;
A
#
# COMPACT_ATOMS: atom_id res chain seq x y z
N ALA A 1 -54.33 -15.79 -0.90
CA ALA A 1 -52.86 -15.80 -0.92
C ALA A 1 -52.40 -17.22 -0.61
N LEU A 2 -51.99 -17.97 -1.64
CA LEU A 2 -51.50 -19.34 -1.49
C LEU A 2 -50.10 -19.30 -0.88
N ALA A 3 -49.94 -19.89 0.29
CA ALA A 3 -48.66 -19.98 0.97
C ALA A 3 -47.78 -21.02 0.26
N THR A 4 -46.85 -20.55 -0.57
CA THR A 4 -45.79 -21.37 -1.15
C THR A 4 -44.75 -21.67 -0.07
N GLY A 5 -44.50 -22.95 0.20
CA GLY A 5 -43.39 -23.37 1.06
C GLY A 5 -42.02 -23.03 0.44
N PRO A 6 -40.92 -23.09 1.22
CA PRO A 6 -39.57 -22.70 0.79
C PRO A 6 -38.99 -23.50 -0.39
N SER A 7 -39.67 -24.55 -0.83
CA SER A 7 -39.30 -25.40 -1.98
C SER A 7 -40.24 -25.25 -3.19
N GLY A 8 -41.19 -24.31 -3.18
CA GLY A 8 -42.17 -24.15 -4.26
C GLY A 8 -43.20 -25.27 -4.37
N GLN A 9 -43.28 -26.16 -3.38
CA GLN A 9 -44.30 -27.20 -3.30
C GLN A 9 -45.66 -26.56 -2.98
N ILE A 10 -46.60 -26.70 -3.92
CA ILE A 10 -48.00 -26.30 -3.73
C ILE A 10 -48.68 -27.43 -2.96
N HIS A 11 -48.90 -27.23 -1.66
CA HIS A 11 -49.51 -28.25 -0.78
C HIS A 11 -51.02 -28.42 -1.00
N VAL A 12 -51.68 -27.49 -1.69
CA VAL A 12 -53.11 -27.52 -1.96
C VAL A 12 -53.30 -27.33 -3.45
N VAL A 13 -53.46 -28.45 -4.16
CA VAL A 13 -53.88 -28.46 -5.56
C VAL A 13 -55.36 -28.10 -5.57
N PRO A 14 -55.78 -27.03 -6.28
CA PRO A 14 -57.19 -26.70 -6.44
C PRO A 14 -57.98 -27.91 -6.98
N GLU A 15 -59.19 -28.17 -6.48
CA GLU A 15 -60.00 -29.33 -6.89
C GLU A 15 -60.34 -29.33 -8.40
N ASP A 16 -60.21 -28.18 -9.05
CA ASP A 16 -60.39 -27.92 -10.48
C ASP A 16 -59.09 -27.99 -11.29
N ALA A 17 -57.92 -28.19 -10.66
CA ALA A 17 -56.65 -28.25 -11.37
C ALA A 17 -56.42 -29.58 -12.11
N PHE A 18 -57.18 -30.62 -11.78
CA PHE A 18 -57.15 -31.89 -12.49
C PHE A 18 -58.54 -32.54 -12.51
N ASP A 19 -59.24 -32.40 -13.64
CA ASP A 19 -60.47 -33.15 -13.88
C ASP A 19 -60.09 -34.51 -14.50
N PRO A 20 -60.36 -35.65 -13.83
CA PRO A 20 -60.01 -36.97 -14.35
C PRO A 20 -60.66 -37.29 -15.71
N SER A 21 -61.70 -36.55 -16.13
CA SER A 21 -62.26 -36.67 -17.48
C SER A 21 -61.36 -36.11 -18.59
N THR A 22 -60.39 -35.25 -18.24
CA THR A 22 -59.39 -34.72 -19.18
C THR A 22 -58.21 -35.65 -19.39
N PHE A 23 -58.09 -36.71 -18.58
CA PHE A 23 -57.05 -37.72 -18.77
C PHE A 23 -57.46 -38.72 -19.86
N ILE A 24 -57.00 -38.48 -21.08
CA ILE A 24 -57.17 -39.42 -22.20
C ILE A 24 -56.01 -40.43 -22.14
N PRO A 25 -56.26 -41.73 -21.93
CA PRO A 25 -55.21 -42.73 -21.91
C PRO A 25 -54.51 -42.80 -23.29
N PRO A 26 -53.19 -43.06 -23.32
CA PRO A 26 -52.40 -43.03 -24.56
C PRO A 26 -52.88 -44.01 -25.63
N GLU A 27 -53.61 -45.06 -25.26
CA GLU A 27 -54.23 -46.02 -26.18
C GLU A 27 -55.43 -45.41 -26.95
N ALA A 28 -56.15 -44.46 -26.35
CA ALA A 28 -57.25 -43.74 -26.99
C ALA A 28 -56.73 -42.62 -27.90
N GLN A 29 -55.61 -41.98 -27.56
CA GLN A 29 -54.97 -40.97 -28.42
C GLN A 29 -54.41 -41.56 -29.73
N ALA A 30 -53.95 -42.81 -29.70
CA ALA A 30 -53.44 -43.50 -30.89
C ALA A 30 -54.53 -43.82 -31.92
N ALA A 31 -55.80 -43.90 -31.50
CA ALA A 31 -56.93 -44.18 -32.39
C ALA A 31 -57.48 -42.92 -33.09
N GLU A 32 -57.36 -41.73 -32.48
CA GLU A 32 -57.82 -40.46 -33.08
C GLU A 32 -56.72 -39.70 -33.84
N ALA A 33 -55.44 -39.98 -33.59
CA ALA A 33 -54.32 -39.29 -34.25
C ALA A 33 -54.09 -39.71 -35.72
N ALA A 34 -54.92 -40.61 -36.27
CA ALA A 34 -54.77 -41.07 -37.65
C ALA A 34 -55.31 -40.07 -38.70
N ASP A 35 -56.19 -39.14 -38.35
CA ASP A 35 -56.85 -38.24 -39.34
C ASP A 35 -56.82 -36.74 -39.01
N ALA A 36 -56.12 -36.32 -37.95
CA ALA A 36 -55.92 -34.90 -37.67
C ALA A 36 -54.52 -34.44 -38.12
N GLU A 37 -54.44 -33.83 -39.30
CA GLU A 37 -53.28 -33.04 -39.72
C GLU A 37 -53.21 -31.79 -38.83
N VAL A 38 -52.59 -31.95 -37.65
CA VAL A 38 -52.32 -30.85 -36.73
C VAL A 38 -51.22 -29.99 -37.35
N VAL A 39 -51.64 -28.93 -38.06
CA VAL A 39 -50.79 -27.87 -38.62
C VAL A 39 -50.41 -26.88 -37.52
N THR A 40 -49.75 -27.35 -36.46
CA THR A 40 -48.93 -26.49 -35.61
C THR A 40 -47.54 -27.12 -35.58
N GLY A 41 -46.60 -26.48 -36.26
CA GLY A 41 -45.23 -26.98 -36.46
C GLY A 41 -44.37 -27.04 -35.20
N HIS A 42 -44.97 -27.29 -34.03
CA HIS A 42 -44.31 -27.35 -32.71
C HIS A 42 -44.32 -28.76 -32.11
N ASP A 43 -45.11 -29.71 -32.62
CA ASP A 43 -45.25 -31.06 -32.04
C ASP A 43 -44.14 -32.06 -32.39
N ARG A 44 -43.16 -31.67 -33.21
CA ARG A 44 -41.97 -32.52 -33.47
C ARG A 44 -40.84 -32.32 -32.47
N ILE A 45 -40.97 -31.38 -31.53
CA ILE A 45 -39.96 -31.15 -30.51
C ILE A 45 -40.27 -32.06 -29.33
N GLN A 46 -39.59 -33.20 -29.26
CA GLN A 46 -39.62 -34.06 -28.08
C GLN A 46 -39.33 -33.21 -26.82
N PRO A 47 -40.29 -33.09 -25.88
CA PRO A 47 -40.09 -32.27 -24.70
C PRO A 47 -38.86 -32.75 -23.94
N GLY A 48 -37.94 -31.83 -23.66
CA GLY A 48 -36.68 -32.09 -22.96
C GLY A 48 -35.42 -32.24 -23.84
N ARG A 49 -35.55 -32.57 -25.14
CA ARG A 49 -34.36 -32.73 -26.00
C ARG A 49 -33.64 -31.40 -26.26
N LEU A 50 -34.40 -30.32 -26.45
CA LEU A 50 -33.84 -28.99 -26.65
C LEU A 50 -33.14 -28.49 -25.37
N ALA A 51 -33.78 -28.65 -24.21
CA ALA A 51 -33.18 -28.29 -22.92
C ALA A 51 -31.87 -29.07 -22.65
N ALA A 52 -31.85 -30.38 -22.92
CA ALA A 52 -30.64 -31.19 -22.79
C ALA A 52 -29.52 -30.74 -23.74
N SER A 53 -29.86 -30.32 -24.97
CA SER A 53 -28.89 -29.81 -25.94
C SER A 53 -28.30 -28.48 -25.48
N VAL A 54 -29.15 -27.56 -25.01
CA VAL A 54 -28.72 -26.25 -24.49
C VAL A 54 -27.82 -26.43 -23.27
N PHE A 55 -28.19 -27.32 -22.34
CA PHE A 55 -27.39 -27.59 -21.15
C PHE A 55 -26.01 -28.14 -21.52
N ARG A 56 -25.95 -29.14 -22.41
CA ARG A 56 -24.67 -29.71 -22.89
C ARG A 56 -23.79 -28.68 -23.59
N MET A 57 -24.39 -27.79 -24.38
CA MET A 57 -23.66 -26.70 -25.03
C MET A 57 -23.10 -25.71 -24.01
N GLY A 58 -23.92 -25.32 -23.02
CA GLY A 58 -23.49 -24.45 -21.92
C GLY A 58 -22.34 -25.05 -21.10
N THR A 59 -22.44 -26.34 -20.73
CA THR A 59 -21.37 -27.03 -20.00
C THR A 59 -20.06 -27.07 -20.81
N ARG A 60 -20.14 -27.33 -22.13
CA ARG A 60 -18.96 -27.33 -23.00
C ARG A 60 -18.29 -25.95 -23.09
N MET A 61 -19.06 -24.87 -23.20
CA MET A 61 -18.51 -23.52 -23.19
C MET A 61 -17.86 -23.17 -21.85
N LEU A 62 -18.48 -23.54 -20.73
CA LEU A 62 -17.91 -23.33 -19.40
C LEU A 62 -16.55 -24.03 -19.28
N ILE A 63 -16.46 -25.31 -19.68
CA ILE A 63 -15.21 -26.07 -19.66
C ILE A 63 -14.14 -25.40 -20.54
N LEU A 64 -14.51 -24.93 -21.74
CA LEU A 64 -13.59 -24.21 -22.63
C LEU A 64 -13.07 -22.92 -21.98
N PHE A 65 -13.93 -22.14 -21.30
CA PHE A 65 -13.49 -20.95 -20.58
C PHE A 65 -12.53 -21.30 -19.44
N TRP A 66 -12.80 -22.34 -18.67
CA TRP A 66 -11.89 -22.81 -17.61
C TRP A 66 -10.52 -23.20 -18.17
N VAL A 67 -10.49 -23.97 -19.26
CA VAL A 67 -9.23 -24.38 -19.91
C VAL A 67 -8.49 -23.16 -20.46
N LEU A 68 -9.20 -22.23 -21.11
CA LEU A 68 -8.59 -21.01 -21.63
C LEU A 68 -8.03 -20.14 -20.49
N SER A 69 -8.76 -19.96 -19.40
CA SER A 69 -8.29 -19.22 -18.21
C SER A 69 -7.07 -19.87 -17.55
N LEU A 70 -6.95 -21.20 -17.56
CA LEU A 70 -5.76 -21.90 -17.06
C LEU A 70 -4.58 -21.81 -18.04
N ALA A 71 -4.85 -21.77 -19.35
CA ALA A 71 -3.81 -21.65 -20.38
C ALA A 71 -3.30 -20.22 -20.55
N MET A 72 -4.12 -19.20 -20.26
CA MET A 72 -3.78 -17.79 -20.49
C MET A 72 -2.50 -17.36 -19.75
N PRO A 73 -2.32 -17.66 -18.44
CA PRO A 73 -1.07 -17.34 -17.74
C PRO A 73 0.17 -18.05 -18.31
N LEU A 74 0.00 -19.22 -18.95
CA LEU A 74 1.12 -19.97 -19.53
C LEU A 74 1.52 -19.42 -20.91
N LEU A 75 0.54 -18.98 -21.70
CA LEU A 75 0.79 -18.41 -23.04
C LEU A 75 1.31 -16.97 -22.96
N PHE A 76 0.95 -16.24 -21.90
CA PHE A 76 1.27 -14.83 -21.72
C PHE A 76 2.08 -14.55 -20.44
N ALA A 77 2.77 -15.56 -19.88
CA ALA A 77 3.56 -15.40 -18.66
C ALA A 77 4.54 -14.22 -18.77
N ASP A 78 5.23 -14.10 -19.91
CA ASP A 78 6.23 -13.07 -20.14
C ASP A 78 5.61 -11.67 -20.33
N GLN A 79 4.34 -11.58 -20.74
CA GLN A 79 3.63 -10.31 -20.94
C GLN A 79 2.83 -9.87 -19.70
N LEU A 80 2.33 -10.81 -18.89
CA LEU A 80 1.52 -10.53 -17.70
C LEU A 80 2.33 -10.28 -16.43
N VAL A 81 3.61 -10.71 -16.40
CA VAL A 81 4.51 -10.47 -15.26
C VAL A 81 5.16 -9.09 -15.35
N GLN A 82 5.13 -8.43 -16.51
CA GLN A 82 5.42 -7.00 -16.53
C GLN A 82 4.26 -6.29 -15.85
N PRO A 83 4.49 -5.63 -14.70
CA PRO A 83 3.44 -4.85 -14.08
C PRO A 83 2.98 -3.80 -15.11
N PHE A 84 1.70 -3.81 -15.47
CA PHE A 84 1.04 -2.77 -16.27
C PHE A 84 1.18 -1.34 -15.68
N VAL A 85 1.92 -1.20 -14.57
CA VAL A 85 2.33 0.05 -13.95
C VAL A 85 3.49 0.71 -14.71
N ALA A 86 4.25 -0.03 -15.54
CA ALA A 86 5.37 0.55 -16.28
C ALA A 86 4.92 1.50 -17.42
N ASP A 87 3.71 1.32 -17.93
CA ASP A 87 3.14 2.12 -19.02
C ASP A 87 1.94 2.95 -18.56
N ILE A 88 1.96 3.47 -17.33
CA ILE A 88 1.41 4.83 -17.16
C ILE A 88 2.45 5.75 -17.80
N TYR A 89 2.52 5.70 -19.13
CA TYR A 89 2.96 6.84 -19.91
C TYR A 89 2.05 7.97 -19.43
N LEU A 90 2.64 8.94 -18.73
CA LEU A 90 2.25 10.31 -18.94
C LEU A 90 2.34 10.48 -20.46
N GLU A 91 1.24 10.21 -21.17
CA GLU A 91 1.09 10.73 -22.51
C GLU A 91 1.20 12.23 -22.31
N ASP A 92 2.36 12.75 -22.67
CA ASP A 92 2.60 14.16 -22.87
C ASP A 92 1.51 14.64 -23.84
N GLU A 93 0.36 15.09 -23.30
CA GLU A 93 -0.50 16.06 -23.97
C GLU A 93 0.29 17.37 -24.03
N GLU A 94 1.39 17.36 -24.80
CA GLU A 94 2.25 18.51 -25.10
C GLU A 94 1.52 19.58 -25.93
N ASP A 95 0.29 19.32 -26.40
CA ASP A 95 -0.41 20.20 -27.34
C ASP A 95 -1.59 20.99 -26.75
N ALA A 96 -1.85 20.95 -25.43
CA ALA A 96 -3.05 21.61 -24.85
C ALA A 96 -2.84 22.51 -23.61
N ALA A 97 -1.63 22.66 -23.08
CA ALA A 97 -1.41 23.32 -21.79
C ALA A 97 -0.41 24.50 -21.82
N ASP A 98 -0.51 25.37 -22.82
CA ASP A 98 0.28 26.63 -22.87
C ASP A 98 -0.18 27.72 -21.88
N ASP A 99 -1.23 27.50 -21.06
CA ASP A 99 -1.82 28.63 -20.30
C ASP A 99 -2.24 28.33 -18.84
N ALA A 100 -1.80 27.22 -18.24
CA ALA A 100 -2.05 26.96 -16.82
C ALA A 100 -0.78 26.52 -16.12
N GLY A 101 -0.09 27.48 -15.48
CA GLY A 101 1.11 27.31 -14.65
C GLY A 101 0.96 26.34 -13.49
N THR A 102 0.82 25.06 -13.81
CA THR A 102 0.89 23.93 -12.91
C THR A 102 2.37 23.57 -12.82
N ALA A 103 2.94 23.80 -11.63
CA ALA A 103 4.28 23.37 -11.30
C ALA A 103 4.32 21.83 -11.33
N GLY A 104 4.56 21.26 -12.51
CA GLY A 104 4.72 19.83 -12.71
C GLY A 104 5.97 19.33 -12.02
N VAL A 105 5.84 18.26 -11.23
CA VAL A 105 7.00 17.53 -10.70
C VAL A 105 7.55 16.68 -11.84
N HIS A 106 8.65 17.11 -12.46
CA HIS A 106 9.33 16.32 -13.46
C HIS A 106 10.05 15.13 -12.78
N ALA A 107 9.96 13.94 -13.37
CA ALA A 107 10.64 12.75 -12.88
C ALA A 107 11.53 12.17 -13.98
N ALA A 108 12.78 11.88 -13.66
CA ALA A 108 13.79 11.38 -14.58
C ALA A 108 13.89 9.89 -14.32
N LEU A 109 13.93 9.12 -15.39
CA LEU A 109 14.29 7.72 -15.31
C LEU A 109 15.82 7.64 -15.17
N THR A 110 16.32 7.30 -13.98
CA THR A 110 17.74 7.05 -13.71
C THR A 110 17.95 5.54 -13.57
N GLU A 111 19.19 5.07 -13.53
CA GLU A 111 19.49 3.69 -13.11
C GLU A 111 19.94 3.69 -11.65
N ASP A 112 19.48 2.72 -10.85
CA ASP A 112 19.93 2.54 -9.48
C ASP A 112 21.31 1.84 -9.41
N ALA A 113 21.84 1.62 -8.20
CA ALA A 113 23.12 0.93 -8.01
C ALA A 113 23.15 -0.52 -8.53
N SER A 114 22.00 -1.09 -8.89
CA SER A 114 21.85 -2.41 -9.49
C SER A 114 21.62 -2.39 -11.00
N GLY A 115 21.59 -1.20 -11.62
CA GLY A 115 21.36 -1.02 -13.06
C GLY A 115 19.89 -1.16 -13.46
N LEU A 116 18.96 -1.04 -12.52
CA LEU A 116 17.52 -1.06 -12.80
C LEU A 116 16.97 0.36 -12.94
N PRO A 117 16.04 0.60 -13.87
CA PRO A 117 15.45 1.92 -14.05
C PRO A 117 14.64 2.32 -12.79
N GLN A 118 14.92 3.50 -12.27
CA GLN A 118 14.31 4.13 -11.11
C GLN A 118 13.85 5.55 -11.49
N LEU A 119 12.59 5.88 -11.23
CA LEU A 119 12.11 7.26 -11.36
C LEU A 119 12.60 8.08 -10.17
N VAL A 120 13.44 9.08 -10.43
CA VAL A 120 13.89 10.05 -9.46
C VAL A 120 13.24 11.38 -9.79
N PRO A 121 12.41 11.96 -8.89
CA PRO A 121 11.88 13.30 -9.11
C PRO A 121 13.04 14.28 -9.19
N PHE A 122 13.14 15.01 -10.30
CA PHE A 122 14.09 16.10 -10.44
C PHE A 122 13.32 17.41 -10.43
N ALA A 123 13.72 18.32 -9.56
CA ALA A 123 13.37 19.72 -9.74
C ALA A 123 14.16 20.18 -10.98
N GLY A 124 13.51 20.21 -12.14
CA GLY A 124 14.10 20.75 -13.36
C GLY A 124 14.69 22.13 -13.07
N GLU A 125 15.92 22.36 -13.50
CA GLU A 125 16.45 23.71 -13.66
C GLU A 125 15.59 24.35 -14.76
N SER A 126 14.63 25.19 -14.39
CA SER A 126 13.84 25.92 -15.38
C SER A 126 14.81 26.77 -16.21
N GLU A 127 14.75 26.63 -17.54
CA GLU A 127 15.64 27.33 -18.50
C GLU A 127 15.62 28.85 -18.34
N ASP A 128 14.60 29.42 -17.69
CA ASP A 128 14.46 30.86 -17.45
C ASP A 128 15.34 31.43 -16.33
N GLY A 129 16.23 30.64 -15.71
CA GLY A 129 17.09 31.11 -14.62
C GLY A 129 16.32 31.51 -13.35
N ALA A 130 15.03 31.18 -13.28
CA ALA A 130 14.36 31.05 -12.00
C ALA A 130 15.05 29.90 -11.27
N GLU A 131 15.51 30.13 -10.03
CA GLU A 131 16.07 29.08 -9.19
C GLU A 131 15.04 27.96 -9.11
N GLY A 132 15.20 26.93 -9.95
CA GLY A 132 14.40 25.72 -9.91
C GLY A 132 14.36 25.29 -8.47
N MET A 133 13.16 25.04 -7.94
CA MET A 133 12.92 24.82 -6.52
C MET A 133 13.71 23.59 -6.08
N ARG A 134 15.00 23.79 -5.76
CA ARG A 134 15.85 22.79 -5.15
C ARG A 134 15.09 22.40 -3.90
N LEU A 135 14.70 21.12 -3.84
CA LEU A 135 14.22 20.56 -2.59
C LEU A 135 15.23 21.01 -1.53
N PRO A 136 14.78 21.75 -0.49
CA PRO A 136 15.69 22.36 0.45
C PRO A 136 16.61 21.26 0.95
N ASP A 137 17.93 21.48 0.83
CA ASP A 137 18.92 20.54 1.33
C ASP A 137 18.54 20.24 2.79
N PHE A 138 18.06 19.02 3.05
CA PHE A 138 17.62 18.68 4.37
C PHE A 138 18.83 18.84 5.31
N PRO A 139 18.67 19.50 6.46
CA PRO A 139 19.79 19.74 7.35
C PRO A 139 20.34 18.40 7.85
N GLY A 140 21.54 18.04 7.40
CA GLY A 140 22.25 16.83 7.82
C GLY A 140 22.64 15.90 6.67
N SER A 141 23.44 14.89 6.98
CA SER A 141 23.67 13.77 6.07
C SER A 141 22.37 12.97 5.98
N CYS A 142 21.62 13.12 4.89
CA CYS A 142 20.50 12.23 4.60
C CYS A 142 21.05 10.82 4.38
N GLU A 143 20.82 9.93 5.32
CA GLU A 143 21.17 8.52 5.15
C GLU A 143 20.02 7.81 4.42
N PRO A 144 20.28 7.18 3.27
CA PRO A 144 19.25 6.42 2.56
C PRO A 144 18.85 5.19 3.39
N ILE A 145 17.55 4.97 3.52
CA ILE A 145 16.99 3.79 4.19
C ILE A 145 16.66 2.75 3.13
N ALA A 146 17.28 1.58 3.21
CA ALA A 146 16.94 0.44 2.37
C ALA A 146 15.61 -0.17 2.84
N VAL A 147 14.56 -0.07 2.02
CA VAL A 147 13.23 -0.60 2.37
C VAL A 147 12.97 -1.90 1.61
N ASN A 148 12.73 -2.98 2.34
CA ASN A 148 12.24 -4.23 1.76
C ASN A 148 10.72 -4.16 1.63
N TRP A 149 10.25 -3.75 0.45
CA TRP A 149 8.83 -3.64 0.14
C TRP A 149 8.12 -5.00 0.10
N PRO A 150 6.85 -5.09 0.53
CA PRO A 150 6.05 -6.30 0.39
C PRO A 150 5.94 -6.71 -1.09
N ARG A 151 6.25 -7.96 -1.41
CA ARG A 151 6.17 -8.50 -2.79
C ARG A 151 4.74 -8.81 -3.26
N ALA A 152 3.72 -8.29 -2.58
CA ALA A 152 2.35 -8.47 -3.02
C ALA A 152 2.14 -7.64 -4.30
N GLY A 153 1.71 -8.27 -5.39
CA GLY A 153 1.60 -7.62 -6.71
C GLY A 153 0.60 -6.45 -6.82
N SER A 154 -0.05 -6.08 -5.71
CA SER A 154 -0.98 -4.96 -5.61
C SER A 154 -0.56 -3.91 -4.59
N PHE A 155 0.66 -3.98 -4.05
CA PHE A 155 1.12 -3.01 -3.06
C PHE A 155 1.44 -1.68 -3.74
N VAL A 156 0.71 -0.62 -3.36
CA VAL A 156 0.97 0.75 -3.79
C VAL A 156 0.98 1.63 -2.53
N PRO A 157 2.14 2.18 -2.11
CA PRO A 157 2.20 3.00 -0.91
C PRO A 157 1.40 4.29 -1.12
N ARG A 158 0.45 4.56 -0.23
CA ARG A 158 -0.42 5.76 -0.27
C ARG A 158 -0.10 6.76 0.83
N ALA A 159 0.24 6.24 2.01
CA ALA A 159 0.50 7.05 3.18
C ALA A 159 1.64 6.43 3.99
N MET A 160 2.44 7.29 4.61
CA MET A 160 3.54 6.87 5.46
C MET A 160 3.67 7.76 6.69
N THR A 161 4.06 7.17 7.80
CA THR A 161 4.33 7.88 9.05
C THR A 161 5.40 7.15 9.85
N ALA A 162 5.95 7.79 10.86
CA ALA A 162 6.90 7.20 11.79
C ALA A 162 6.45 7.40 13.23
N ASN A 163 6.89 6.51 14.12
CA ASN A 163 6.72 6.72 15.55
C ASN A 163 7.55 7.93 16.02
N PRO A 164 7.28 8.49 17.22
CA PRO A 164 8.01 9.66 17.73
C PRO A 164 9.53 9.48 17.81
N ASP A 165 9.99 8.24 18.00
CA ASP A 165 11.42 7.92 18.11
C ASP A 165 12.10 7.72 16.75
N GLY A 166 11.35 7.71 15.63
CA GLY A 166 11.86 7.45 14.29
C GLY A 166 12.35 6.02 14.04
N THR A 167 12.17 5.12 15.01
CA THR A 167 12.62 3.72 14.95
C THR A 167 11.64 2.80 14.25
N GLN A 168 10.39 3.22 14.05
CA GLN A 168 9.35 2.43 13.40
C GLN A 168 8.71 3.24 12.30
N ILE A 169 8.56 2.60 11.14
CA ILE A 169 7.91 3.16 9.97
C ILE A 169 6.60 2.40 9.74
N LEU A 170 5.55 3.16 9.49
CA LEU A 170 4.24 2.66 9.11
C LEU A 170 3.97 3.09 7.67
N VAL A 171 3.55 2.16 6.82
CA VAL A 171 3.13 2.44 5.45
C VAL A 171 1.77 1.81 5.22
N ALA A 172 0.87 2.54 4.59
CA ALA A 172 -0.43 2.02 4.18
C ALA A 172 -0.54 1.97 2.66
N ASP A 173 -1.13 0.89 2.15
CA ASP A 173 -1.67 0.81 0.80
C ASP A 173 -3.19 1.07 0.83
N ASP A 174 -3.90 0.74 -0.25
CA ASP A 174 -5.35 0.95 -0.35
C ASP A 174 -6.17 0.11 0.65
N PHE A 175 -5.63 -1.03 1.13
CA PHE A 175 -6.36 -2.05 1.90
C PHE A 175 -5.60 -2.63 3.11
N ASN A 176 -4.30 -2.40 3.22
CA ASN A 176 -3.41 -2.98 4.19
C ASN A 176 -2.51 -1.92 4.82
N VAL A 177 -2.16 -2.15 6.07
CA VAL A 177 -1.15 -1.38 6.79
C VAL A 177 0.04 -2.28 7.03
N TYR A 178 1.24 -1.78 6.78
CA TYR A 178 2.52 -2.45 6.98
C TYR A 178 3.33 -1.66 8.00
N VAL A 179 4.05 -2.39 8.84
CA VAL A 179 4.85 -1.83 9.90
C VAL A 179 6.25 -2.43 9.78
N GLY A 180 7.28 -1.58 9.83
CA GLY A 180 8.66 -2.02 9.87
C GLY A 180 9.41 -1.35 11.02
N THR A 181 10.41 -2.03 11.55
CA THR A 181 11.37 -1.45 12.49
C THR A 181 12.65 -1.14 11.75
N LEU A 182 13.19 0.04 11.98
CA LEU A 182 14.48 0.48 11.46
C LEU A 182 15.58 -0.31 12.17
N VAL A 183 16.34 -1.07 11.39
CA VAL A 183 17.46 -1.86 11.87
C VAL A 183 18.72 -1.33 11.20
N GLU A 184 19.68 -0.88 11.99
CA GLU A 184 21.02 -0.62 11.48
C GLU A 184 21.69 -1.96 11.19
N ARG A 185 21.90 -2.27 9.91
CA ARG A 185 22.68 -3.44 9.51
C ARG A 185 24.09 -2.97 9.21
N ALA A 186 25.05 -3.57 9.89
CA ALA A 186 26.43 -3.48 9.46
C ALA A 186 26.49 -4.00 8.02
N THR A 187 26.93 -3.16 7.10
CA THR A 187 27.23 -3.62 5.74
C THR A 187 28.24 -4.74 5.88
N PRO A 188 27.91 -5.99 5.49
CA PRO A 188 28.84 -7.09 5.60
C PRO A 188 30.10 -6.65 4.86
N ALA A 189 31.24 -6.69 5.54
CA ALA A 189 32.50 -6.34 4.91
C ALA A 189 32.57 -7.13 3.60
N PRO A 190 32.87 -6.48 2.46
CA PRO A 190 32.96 -7.19 1.20
C PRO A 190 33.86 -8.41 1.44
N PRO A 191 33.46 -9.61 0.98
CA PRO A 191 34.26 -10.80 1.20
C PRO A 191 35.70 -10.46 0.81
N PRO A 192 36.71 -10.81 1.63
CA PRO A 192 38.09 -10.44 1.34
C PRO A 192 38.34 -10.88 -0.10
N ARG A 193 38.59 -9.90 -0.99
CA ARG A 193 38.91 -10.18 -2.39
C ARG A 193 39.91 -11.32 -2.37
N SER A 194 39.57 -12.43 -3.02
CA SER A 194 40.43 -13.61 -3.01
C SER A 194 41.86 -13.16 -3.31
N ALA A 195 42.86 -13.68 -2.59
CA ALA A 195 44.24 -13.19 -2.68
C ALA A 195 44.75 -13.11 -4.14
N GLN A 196 44.16 -13.84 -5.08
CA GLN A 196 44.44 -13.76 -6.52
C GLN A 196 44.13 -12.40 -7.16
N GLU A 197 43.09 -11.68 -6.74
CA GLU A 197 42.71 -10.39 -7.35
C GLU A 197 43.57 -9.23 -6.79
N GLN A 198 44.06 -9.33 -5.55
CA GLN A 198 45.07 -8.41 -5.02
C GLN A 198 46.46 -8.62 -5.63
N VAL A 199 46.79 -9.85 -6.04
CA VAL A 199 48.05 -10.13 -6.72
C VAL A 199 48.04 -9.52 -8.12
N GLY A 200 46.95 -9.62 -8.90
CA GLY A 200 46.86 -9.02 -10.24
C GLY A 200 47.17 -7.51 -10.28
N TYR A 201 46.57 -6.73 -9.37
CA TYR A 201 46.82 -5.29 -9.27
C TYR A 201 48.24 -4.93 -8.77
N ALA A 202 48.93 -5.83 -8.06
CA ALA A 202 50.32 -5.59 -7.66
C ALA A 202 51.31 -5.76 -8.82
N TRP A 203 51.03 -6.68 -9.76
CA TRP A 203 51.88 -6.88 -10.94
C TRP A 203 51.70 -5.78 -11.98
N ASP A 204 50.48 -5.29 -12.21
CA ASP A 204 50.23 -4.21 -13.17
C ASP A 204 50.87 -2.87 -12.73
N ASN A 205 50.89 -2.60 -11.42
CA ASN A 205 51.58 -1.44 -10.87
C ASN A 205 53.10 -1.62 -10.82
N ALA A 206 53.60 -2.85 -10.62
CA ALA A 206 55.04 -3.13 -10.73
C ALA A 206 55.55 -2.95 -12.18
N ALA A 207 54.73 -3.28 -13.18
CA ALA A 207 55.04 -3.03 -14.59
C ALA A 207 55.02 -1.53 -14.94
N ALA A 208 54.09 -0.76 -14.38
CA ALA A 208 54.06 0.71 -14.55
C ALA A 208 55.25 1.41 -13.87
N ILE A 209 55.72 0.91 -12.72
CA ILE A 209 56.92 1.42 -12.04
C ILE A 209 58.20 1.00 -12.78
N ALA A 210 58.22 -0.17 -13.42
CA ALA A 210 59.34 -0.62 -14.25
C ALA A 210 59.44 0.10 -15.61
N ALA A 211 58.34 0.68 -16.11
CA ALA A 211 58.31 1.43 -17.38
C ALA A 211 58.57 2.94 -17.21
N GLY A 212 58.66 3.44 -15.97
CA GLY A 212 58.96 4.84 -15.66
C GLY A 212 60.44 5.11 -15.43
N GLU A 213 61.28 4.90 -16.43
CA GLU A 213 62.59 5.55 -16.49
C GLU A 213 62.38 7.04 -16.74
N HIS A 214 63.01 7.89 -15.89
CA HIS A 214 63.10 9.35 -15.93
C HIS A 214 62.28 10.11 -14.88
N ALA A 215 62.70 10.02 -13.60
CA ALA A 215 62.90 11.18 -12.71
C ALA A 215 63.29 10.71 -11.30
N ALA A 216 64.54 10.28 -11.12
CA ALA A 216 65.13 10.06 -9.81
C ALA A 216 66.50 10.74 -9.74
N ALA A 217 66.48 12.07 -9.69
CA ALA A 217 67.62 12.89 -9.30
C ALA A 217 67.10 14.17 -8.63
N ASP A 218 66.47 14.00 -7.47
CA ASP A 218 66.46 14.96 -6.36
C ASP A 218 65.45 14.45 -5.33
N ILE A 219 65.95 13.92 -4.22
CA ILE A 219 65.39 13.91 -2.85
C ILE A 219 66.31 12.95 -2.08
N ALA A 220 67.52 13.43 -1.81
CA ALA A 220 68.46 12.79 -0.90
C ALA A 220 68.84 13.81 0.19
N ALA A 221 67.87 14.20 1.02
CA ALA A 221 68.13 14.89 2.30
C ALA A 221 66.85 15.02 3.15
N SER A 222 66.35 13.95 3.77
CA SER A 222 65.54 14.09 4.99
C SER A 222 65.45 12.79 5.78
N THR A 223 66.47 12.54 6.60
CA THR A 223 66.49 11.51 7.63
C THR A 223 65.71 11.99 8.87
N ARG A 224 64.54 11.42 9.14
CA ARG A 224 63.93 11.35 10.49
C ARG A 224 63.20 10.01 10.72
N PRO A 225 63.75 9.08 11.51
CA PRO A 225 63.17 7.75 11.75
C PRO A 225 62.17 7.73 12.92
N ALA A 226 61.22 8.67 12.95
CA ALA A 226 60.20 8.75 14.01
C ALA A 226 58.74 8.82 13.52
N ARG A 227 58.50 8.82 12.20
CA ARG A 227 57.14 8.85 11.62
C ARG A 227 56.66 7.52 11.02
N ALA A 228 57.54 6.54 10.86
CA ALA A 228 57.18 5.24 10.27
C ALA A 228 56.31 4.36 11.18
N LEU A 229 56.37 4.54 12.51
CA LEU A 229 55.53 3.80 13.47
C LEU A 229 54.18 4.49 13.79
N ALA A 230 54.02 5.77 13.44
CA ALA A 230 52.74 6.46 13.53
C ALA A 230 51.85 6.19 12.29
N ALA A 231 52.46 5.95 11.12
CA ALA A 231 51.73 5.55 9.91
C ALA A 231 51.13 4.13 10.00
N LEU A 232 51.76 3.22 10.75
CA LEU A 232 51.22 1.86 10.97
C LEU A 232 50.18 1.77 12.10
N ARG A 233 50.08 2.79 12.98
CA ARG A 233 48.99 2.91 13.96
C ARG A 233 47.76 3.64 13.43
N GLY A 234 47.89 4.42 12.35
CA GLY A 234 46.75 5.04 11.64
C GLY A 234 45.95 4.10 10.75
N LEU A 235 46.51 2.94 10.37
CA LEU A 235 45.83 1.88 9.61
C LEU A 235 45.01 0.92 10.49
N ALA A 236 45.11 1.06 11.81
CA ALA A 236 44.22 0.42 12.79
C ALA A 236 43.17 1.41 13.34
N GLY A 237 42.98 2.55 12.65
CA GLY A 237 41.82 3.40 12.87
C GLY A 237 40.59 2.61 12.51
N ALA A 238 39.85 2.21 13.55
CA ALA A 238 38.53 1.63 13.51
C ALA A 238 37.81 1.95 12.20
N GLY A 239 37.77 0.98 11.29
CA GLY A 239 36.88 1.05 10.16
C GLY A 239 35.48 1.15 10.73
N ALA A 240 34.98 2.37 10.86
CA ALA A 240 33.60 2.63 11.17
C ALA A 240 32.84 1.92 10.07
N SER A 241 32.30 0.75 10.39
CA SER A 241 31.43 0.04 9.48
C SER A 241 30.33 1.03 9.17
N THR A 242 30.27 1.49 7.93
CA THR A 242 29.13 2.24 7.42
C THR A 242 27.94 1.29 7.51
N GLY A 243 27.23 1.36 8.64
CA GLY A 243 25.92 0.78 8.77
C GLY A 243 25.05 1.36 7.66
N HIS A 244 24.19 0.54 7.09
CA HIS A 244 23.07 1.04 6.32
C HIS A 244 21.81 0.76 7.13
N LEU A 245 20.93 1.75 7.18
CA LEU A 245 19.61 1.57 7.76
C LEU A 245 18.75 0.71 6.83
N GLN A 246 18.15 -0.34 7.37
CA GLN A 246 17.24 -1.22 6.66
C GLN A 246 15.91 -1.37 7.38
N VAL A 247 14.81 -1.45 6.62
CA VAL A 247 13.46 -1.67 7.13
C VAL A 247 12.83 -2.87 6.44
N ASP A 248 12.42 -3.85 7.24
CA ASP A 248 11.60 -4.97 6.80
C ASP A 248 10.14 -4.69 7.11
N LEU A 249 9.33 -4.41 6.08
CA LEU A 249 7.91 -4.11 6.25
C LEU A 249 7.11 -5.40 6.42
N LEU A 250 6.48 -5.56 7.58
CA LEU A 250 5.58 -6.67 7.89
C LEU A 250 4.13 -6.22 7.80
N LYS A 251 3.27 -7.07 7.24
CA LYS A 251 1.83 -6.81 7.23
C LYS A 251 1.31 -6.68 8.67
N GLY A 252 0.60 -5.60 8.93
CA GLY A 252 0.02 -5.28 10.23
C GLY A 252 -1.12 -6.21 10.64
N THR A 253 -1.60 -6.05 11.87
CA THR A 253 -2.71 -6.83 12.41
C THR A 253 -3.99 -6.51 11.64
N HIS A 254 -4.77 -7.54 11.36
CA HIS A 254 -6.09 -7.39 10.75
C HIS A 254 -7.00 -6.53 11.63
N CYS A 255 -7.58 -5.47 11.06
CA CYS A 255 -8.42 -4.51 11.77
C CYS A 255 -9.84 -4.56 11.20
N ARG A 256 -10.81 -5.09 11.96
CA ARG A 256 -12.15 -5.42 11.44
C ARG A 256 -12.89 -4.22 10.86
N GLY A 257 -12.80 -3.06 11.51
CA GLY A 257 -13.39 -1.80 11.05
C GLY A 257 -12.71 -1.19 9.81
N LEU A 258 -11.68 -1.83 9.26
CA LEU A 258 -11.08 -1.48 7.97
C LEU A 258 -11.56 -2.41 6.83
N GLU A 259 -12.29 -3.48 7.12
CA GLU A 259 -12.79 -4.40 6.10
C GLU A 259 -13.70 -3.66 5.10
N GLY A 260 -13.32 -3.69 3.81
CA GLY A 260 -14.07 -3.04 2.74
C GLY A 260 -13.94 -1.51 2.69
N GLN A 261 -13.03 -0.93 3.49
CA GLN A 261 -12.77 0.52 3.49
C GLN A 261 -11.46 0.83 2.76
N THR A 262 -11.44 1.96 2.04
CA THR A 262 -10.23 2.51 1.43
C THR A 262 -9.51 3.43 2.41
N PHE A 263 -8.19 3.35 2.48
CA PHE A 263 -7.40 4.19 3.38
C PHE A 263 -7.06 5.51 2.72
N ARG A 264 -7.16 6.60 3.49
CA ARG A 264 -6.76 7.93 3.03
C ARG A 264 -5.40 8.33 3.61
N ASP A 265 -5.23 8.13 4.91
CA ASP A 265 -4.00 8.41 5.61
C ASP A 265 -3.87 7.54 6.87
N VAL A 266 -2.66 7.44 7.42
CA VAL A 266 -2.36 6.66 8.63
C VAL A 266 -1.44 7.42 9.59
N SER A 267 -1.70 7.26 10.87
CA SER A 267 -0.87 7.80 11.95
C SER A 267 -0.58 6.72 12.99
N ILE A 268 0.55 6.84 13.70
CA ILE A 268 0.91 5.94 14.80
C ILE A 268 1.05 6.75 16.09
N VAL A 269 0.47 6.23 17.16
CA VAL A 269 0.61 6.80 18.52
C VAL A 269 1.18 5.74 19.44
N CYS A 270 2.20 6.09 20.21
CA CYS A 270 2.90 5.16 21.09
C CYS A 270 2.93 5.68 22.53
N GLY A 271 2.70 4.77 23.49
CA GLY A 271 2.92 5.00 24.92
C GLY A 271 4.36 4.73 25.36
N ALA A 272 4.65 4.89 26.66
CA ALA A 272 6.00 4.76 27.20
C ALA A 272 6.53 3.31 27.18
N LYS A 273 5.64 2.32 27.12
CA LYS A 273 5.98 0.88 27.14
C LYS A 273 5.96 0.21 25.77
N SER A 274 6.28 0.95 24.70
CA SER A 274 6.16 0.50 23.30
C SER A 274 4.77 -0.04 22.91
N ASP A 275 3.75 0.29 23.71
CA ASP A 275 2.35 0.01 23.38
C ASP A 275 1.90 1.06 22.37
N CYS A 276 1.91 0.69 21.09
CA CYS A 276 1.49 1.55 20.00
C CYS A 276 0.07 1.22 19.53
N ARG A 277 -0.56 2.20 18.89
CA ARG A 277 -1.83 2.08 18.16
C ARG A 277 -1.70 2.76 16.83
N ILE A 278 -2.38 2.18 15.85
CA ILE A 278 -2.45 2.73 14.51
C ILE A 278 -3.79 3.43 14.39
N ILE A 279 -3.80 4.69 13.96
CA ILE A 279 -5.00 5.45 13.67
C ILE A 279 -5.10 5.59 12.16
N VAL A 280 -6.19 5.11 11.58
CA VAL A 280 -6.41 5.10 10.13
C VAL A 280 -7.55 6.05 9.79
N LEU A 281 -7.32 6.92 8.82
CA LEU A 281 -8.33 7.78 8.22
C LEU A 281 -8.98 7.05 7.04
N THR A 282 -10.31 6.90 7.10
CA THR A 282 -11.10 6.11 6.15
C THR A 282 -12.30 6.89 5.63
N GLU A 283 -13.12 6.27 4.79
CA GLU A 283 -14.40 6.81 4.30
C GLU A 283 -14.28 8.23 3.69
N ARG A 284 -13.25 8.46 2.87
CA ARG A 284 -12.93 9.78 2.29
C ARG A 284 -12.77 10.88 3.35
N GLY A 285 -12.11 10.53 4.44
CA GLY A 285 -11.82 11.46 5.53
C GLY A 285 -12.96 11.66 6.53
N ARG A 286 -14.00 10.82 6.48
CA ARG A 286 -15.18 10.95 7.35
C ARG A 286 -15.04 10.19 8.67
N LYS A 287 -14.10 9.25 8.76
CA LYS A 287 -14.00 8.36 9.91
C LYS A 287 -12.55 8.03 10.28
N LEU A 288 -12.26 8.07 11.57
CA LEU A 288 -11.03 7.55 12.16
C LEU A 288 -11.28 6.20 12.79
N VAL A 289 -10.34 5.28 12.60
CA VAL A 289 -10.41 3.93 13.16
C VAL A 289 -9.11 3.63 13.91
N GLU A 290 -9.23 3.21 15.17
CA GLU A 290 -8.09 2.73 15.97
C GLU A 290 -7.87 1.24 15.74
N CYS A 291 -6.65 0.87 15.37
CA CYS A 291 -6.23 -0.49 15.07
C CYS A 291 -5.13 -0.96 16.02
N PRO A 292 -5.15 -2.25 16.41
CA PRO A 292 -4.12 -2.81 17.26
C PRO A 292 -2.78 -2.90 16.53
N TYR A 293 -1.72 -2.46 17.20
CA TYR A 293 -0.37 -2.62 16.70
C TYR A 293 0.08 -4.09 16.78
N PRO A 294 0.87 -4.62 15.82
CA PRO A 294 1.26 -6.03 15.80
C PRO A 294 2.11 -6.42 17.01
N ALA A 295 1.61 -7.35 17.82
CA ALA A 295 2.33 -7.83 19.01
C ALA A 295 3.72 -8.41 18.67
N ALA A 296 3.86 -9.02 17.48
CA ALA A 296 5.12 -9.59 16.99
C ALA A 296 6.29 -8.59 16.98
N LEU A 297 6.00 -7.31 16.76
CA LEU A 297 7.02 -6.25 16.71
C LEU A 297 7.40 -5.71 18.10
N THR A 298 6.54 -5.89 19.10
CA THR A 298 6.80 -5.41 20.47
C THR A 298 7.67 -6.36 21.29
N GLY A 299 8.10 -7.50 20.71
CA GLY A 299 8.87 -8.53 21.42
C GLY A 299 8.10 -9.24 22.54
N ARG A 300 6.83 -8.89 22.79
CA ARG A 300 5.95 -9.62 23.71
C ARG A 300 5.55 -10.94 23.08
N SER A 301 6.26 -12.00 23.46
CA SER A 301 5.92 -13.37 23.11
C SER A 301 4.46 -13.64 23.49
N ALA A 302 3.66 -14.11 22.52
CA ALA A 302 2.23 -14.42 22.65
C ALA A 302 1.94 -15.63 23.59
N ARG A 303 2.77 -15.84 24.60
CA ARG A 303 2.65 -16.93 25.55
C ARG A 303 1.58 -16.56 26.58
N THR A 304 0.58 -17.44 26.65
CA THR A 304 -0.50 -17.56 27.64
C THR A 304 -1.68 -16.60 27.51
N GLY A 305 -2.72 -17.08 26.82
CA GLY A 305 -4.09 -16.55 26.86
C GLY A 305 -4.24 -15.21 26.16
N ALA A 306 -4.45 -15.23 24.83
CA ALA A 306 -4.76 -14.02 24.08
C ALA A 306 -5.94 -13.31 24.76
N PRO A 307 -5.75 -12.12 25.35
CA PRO A 307 -6.86 -11.35 25.88
C PRO A 307 -7.85 -11.11 24.73
N ALA A 308 -9.14 -11.09 25.05
CA ALA A 308 -10.19 -10.79 24.09
C ALA A 308 -9.77 -9.61 23.22
N ALA A 309 -9.94 -9.74 21.90
CA ALA A 309 -9.52 -8.72 20.94
C ALA A 309 -10.00 -7.34 21.43
N PRO A 310 -9.09 -6.36 21.59
CA PRO A 310 -9.45 -5.08 22.17
C PRO A 310 -10.60 -4.48 21.38
N GLU A 311 -11.56 -3.89 22.10
CA GLU A 311 -12.70 -3.23 21.48
C GLU A 311 -12.19 -2.17 20.50
N GLN A 312 -12.62 -2.31 19.25
CA GLN A 312 -12.19 -1.42 18.20
C GLN A 312 -12.93 -0.10 18.34
N ARG A 313 -12.18 0.99 18.49
CA ARG A 313 -12.76 2.33 18.58
C ARG A 313 -12.74 3.01 17.23
N SER A 314 -13.81 3.72 16.93
CA SER A 314 -13.90 4.58 15.76
C SER A 314 -14.51 5.92 16.12
N TRP A 315 -14.15 6.96 15.36
CA TRP A 315 -14.72 8.29 15.50
C TRP A 315 -15.20 8.85 14.17
N ASP A 316 -16.40 9.41 14.14
CA ASP A 316 -16.91 10.17 13.01
C ASP A 316 -16.33 11.59 13.02
N VAL A 317 -15.68 11.99 11.94
CA VAL A 317 -15.17 13.35 11.76
C VAL A 317 -16.35 14.23 11.37
N ALA A 318 -16.66 15.24 12.19
CA ALA A 318 -17.72 16.19 11.85
C ALA A 318 -17.42 16.86 10.51
N GLN A 319 -18.38 16.90 9.60
CA GLN A 319 -18.16 17.44 8.23
C GLN A 319 -18.64 18.88 8.06
N ARG A 320 -19.42 19.42 9.02
CA ARG A 320 -20.10 20.72 8.89
C ARG A 320 -19.18 21.95 8.80
N TRP A 321 -17.90 21.81 9.15
CA TRP A 321 -16.90 22.88 9.12
C TRP A 321 -16.06 22.89 7.83
N LEU A 322 -16.23 21.87 6.97
CA LEU A 322 -15.66 21.83 5.63
C LEU A 322 -16.49 22.74 4.72
N HIS A 323 -15.85 23.40 3.76
CA HIS A 323 -16.53 24.26 2.80
C HIS A 323 -17.27 23.40 1.75
N PRO A 324 -18.61 23.35 1.76
CA PRO A 324 -19.35 22.53 0.81
C PRO A 324 -19.25 23.07 -0.62
N SER A 325 -19.03 24.39 -0.78
CA SER A 325 -18.90 25.02 -2.09
C SER A 325 -17.60 24.68 -2.83
N ARG A 326 -16.63 24.09 -2.13
CA ARG A 326 -15.33 23.69 -2.69
C ARG A 326 -15.12 22.18 -2.67
N ASP A 327 -16.18 21.41 -2.37
CA ASP A 327 -16.12 19.97 -2.13
C ASP A 327 -14.95 19.61 -1.21
N GLU A 328 -14.75 20.42 -0.16
CA GLU A 328 -13.60 20.27 0.71
C GLU A 328 -13.71 18.96 1.50
N THR A 329 -12.68 18.13 1.41
CA THR A 329 -12.61 16.85 2.11
C THR A 329 -11.43 16.84 3.07
N VAL A 330 -11.51 15.91 4.03
CA VAL A 330 -10.39 15.60 4.91
C VAL A 330 -9.43 14.66 4.17
N ASP A 331 -8.16 15.01 4.17
CA ASP A 331 -7.16 14.42 3.30
C ASP A 331 -6.00 13.77 4.05
N SER A 332 -5.56 14.38 5.15
CA SER A 332 -4.46 13.86 5.96
C SER A 332 -4.76 13.93 7.45
N LEU A 333 -4.00 13.14 8.21
CA LEU A 333 -4.14 12.93 9.64
C LEU A 333 -2.78 12.98 10.32
N ALA A 334 -2.69 13.73 11.42
CA ALA A 334 -1.60 13.62 12.37
C ALA A 334 -2.17 13.38 13.78
N ALA A 335 -1.67 12.37 14.48
CA ALA A 335 -2.04 12.06 15.86
C ALA A 335 -0.85 12.24 16.79
N SER A 336 -1.10 12.79 17.98
CA SER A 336 -0.08 13.05 18.99
C SER A 336 0.01 11.89 19.98
N SER A 337 1.21 11.33 20.14
CA SER A 337 1.48 10.28 21.12
C SER A 337 1.28 10.75 22.58
N ARG A 338 1.24 12.07 22.84
CA ARG A 338 0.95 12.61 24.19
C ARG A 338 -0.48 12.32 24.65
N CYS A 339 -1.38 12.03 23.72
CA CYS A 339 -2.76 11.69 24.00
C CYS A 339 -3.03 10.19 24.06
N PHE A 340 -1.95 9.40 24.05
CA PHE A 340 -2.02 8.01 24.40
C PHE A 340 -2.09 7.88 25.92
N THR A 341 -3.28 7.60 26.45
CA THR A 341 -3.43 7.32 27.87
C THR A 341 -3.11 5.85 28.11
N GLU A 342 -1.99 5.59 28.81
CA GLU A 342 -1.77 4.27 29.41
C GLU A 342 -2.90 4.02 30.41
N ALA A 343 -3.76 3.04 30.13
CA ALA A 343 -4.84 2.73 31.04
C ALA A 343 -4.28 2.11 32.33
N TYR A 344 -4.87 2.46 33.46
CA TYR A 344 -4.37 2.06 34.76
C TYR A 344 -4.47 0.53 34.92
N ARG A 345 -3.30 -0.10 35.10
CA ARG A 345 -3.02 -1.48 35.52
C ARG A 345 -3.46 -2.68 34.68
N HIS A 346 -4.53 -2.71 33.87
CA HIS A 346 -4.88 -3.97 33.17
C HIS A 346 -5.57 -3.86 31.79
N THR A 347 -5.90 -2.68 31.30
CA THR A 347 -6.49 -2.52 29.97
C THR A 347 -5.44 -2.01 28.98
N SER A 348 -5.45 -2.55 27.77
CA SER A 348 -4.56 -2.10 26.71
C SER A 348 -4.78 -0.60 26.45
N GLY A 349 -3.71 0.20 26.42
CA GLY A 349 -3.81 1.66 26.24
C GLY A 349 -4.63 2.02 24.99
N SER A 350 -5.38 3.12 25.06
CA SER A 350 -6.25 3.59 23.98
C SER A 350 -5.92 5.03 23.65
N PHE A 351 -6.00 5.39 22.38
CA PHE A 351 -5.94 6.79 21.97
C PHE A 351 -7.20 7.52 22.45
N LYS A 352 -7.03 8.67 23.14
CA LYS A 352 -8.13 9.50 23.64
C LYS A 352 -7.95 10.94 23.19
N PRO A 353 -8.59 11.36 22.09
CA PRO A 353 -8.51 12.73 21.60
C PRO A 353 -9.38 13.71 22.40
N ALA A 354 -9.49 13.55 23.73
CA ALA A 354 -10.34 14.36 24.58
C ALA A 354 -9.85 15.82 24.71
N ALA A 355 -8.54 16.03 24.64
CA ALA A 355 -7.93 17.36 24.68
C ALA A 355 -7.64 17.89 23.26
N ALA A 356 -7.59 19.21 23.14
CA ALA A 356 -7.07 19.86 21.94
C ALA A 356 -5.60 19.47 21.72
N GLY A 357 -5.22 19.25 20.46
CA GLY A 357 -3.84 18.92 20.07
C GLY A 357 -3.54 17.43 20.02
N CYS A 358 -4.54 16.58 20.27
CA CYS A 358 -4.39 15.13 20.17
C CYS A 358 -4.46 14.63 18.73
N ALA A 359 -5.29 15.26 17.90
CA ALA A 359 -5.40 14.96 16.49
C ALA A 359 -5.44 16.27 15.71
N ALA A 360 -4.77 16.30 14.56
CA ALA A 360 -4.86 17.35 13.58
C ALA A 360 -5.19 16.73 12.22
N ILE A 361 -5.99 17.43 11.43
CA ILE A 361 -6.45 16.98 10.13
C ILE A 361 -6.06 18.00 9.08
N GLY A 362 -5.46 17.55 7.99
CA GLY A 362 -5.28 18.32 6.78
C GLY A 362 -6.47 18.12 5.84
N THR A 363 -6.85 19.16 5.12
CA THR A 363 -7.97 19.14 4.16
C THR A 363 -7.45 19.30 2.73
N SER A 364 -8.28 18.93 1.75
CA SER A 364 -7.97 19.13 0.32
C SER A 364 -7.79 20.60 -0.06
N SER A 365 -8.25 21.53 0.78
CA SER A 365 -8.05 22.97 0.59
C SER A 365 -6.73 23.49 1.22
N GLY A 366 -5.94 22.62 1.83
CA GLY A 366 -4.68 22.98 2.48
C GLY A 366 -4.84 23.61 3.87
N ARG A 367 -6.03 23.51 4.50
CA ARG A 367 -6.22 23.87 5.91
C ARG A 367 -5.75 22.74 6.82
N ILE A 368 -5.14 23.11 7.94
CA ILE A 368 -4.81 22.21 9.05
C ILE A 368 -5.68 22.60 10.24
N VAL A 369 -6.47 21.66 10.73
CA VAL A 369 -7.45 21.88 11.81
C VAL A 369 -7.17 20.94 12.96
N GLU A 370 -7.06 21.50 14.16
CA GLU A 370 -6.94 20.73 15.39
C GLU A 370 -8.31 20.18 15.79
N MET A 371 -8.35 18.90 16.12
CA MET A 371 -9.56 18.15 16.41
C MET A 371 -9.58 17.70 17.87
N ARG A 372 -10.78 17.55 18.42
CA ARG A 372 -11.02 16.91 19.71
C ARG A 372 -12.29 16.07 19.69
N GLU A 373 -12.40 15.17 20.64
CA GLU A 373 -13.61 14.41 20.94
C GLU A 373 -14.73 15.34 21.41
N SER A 374 -15.95 15.12 20.89
CA SER A 374 -17.12 15.87 21.30
C SER A 374 -17.56 15.47 22.70
N THR A 375 -17.79 16.45 23.56
CA THR A 375 -18.30 16.21 24.92
C THR A 375 -19.74 15.69 24.92
N ALA A 376 -20.50 15.93 23.84
CA ALA A 376 -21.86 15.44 23.68
C ALA A 376 -21.91 14.02 23.08
N ASP A 377 -20.85 13.61 22.37
CA ASP A 377 -20.78 12.35 21.65
C ASP A 377 -19.32 11.90 21.53
N VAL A 378 -18.93 10.96 22.39
CA VAL A 378 -17.56 10.40 22.46
C VAL A 378 -17.11 9.71 21.17
N SER A 379 -18.06 9.35 20.30
CA SER A 379 -17.77 8.73 19.01
C SER A 379 -17.57 9.75 17.88
N ARG A 380 -17.50 11.06 18.18
CA ARG A 380 -17.42 12.11 17.18
C ARG A 380 -16.27 13.08 17.43
N LEU A 381 -15.52 13.39 16.38
CA LEU A 381 -14.47 14.41 16.38
C LEU A 381 -15.01 15.73 15.84
N ILE A 382 -14.76 16.80 16.59
CA ILE A 382 -15.16 18.16 16.26
C ILE A 382 -13.92 19.07 16.14
N PRO A 383 -13.97 20.08 15.26
CA PRO A 383 -12.88 21.04 15.13
C PRO A 383 -12.79 21.91 16.40
N VAL A 384 -11.57 22.21 16.82
CA VAL A 384 -11.27 23.13 17.92
C VAL A 384 -10.84 24.48 17.38
N ARG A 385 -9.82 24.47 16.51
CA ARG A 385 -9.25 25.66 15.89
C ARG A 385 -8.52 25.31 14.59
N ILE A 386 -8.37 26.29 13.72
CA ILE A 386 -7.57 26.20 12.50
C ILE A 386 -6.13 26.58 12.87
N LEU A 387 -5.18 25.68 12.64
CA LEU A 387 -3.74 25.90 12.89
C LEU A 387 -3.07 26.59 11.71
N HIS A 388 -3.48 26.23 10.49
CA HIS A 388 -2.96 26.78 9.26
C HIS A 388 -4.06 26.85 8.20
N GLN A 389 -4.04 27.91 7.41
CA GLN A 389 -4.90 28.06 6.25
C GLN A 389 -4.07 28.73 5.16
N ARG A 390 -3.78 28.00 4.08
CA ARG A 390 -3.18 28.61 2.90
C ARG A 390 -4.17 29.65 2.36
N ALA A 391 -3.72 30.90 2.23
CA ALA A 391 -4.46 31.88 1.46
C ALA A 391 -4.49 31.39 0.00
N HIS A 392 -5.66 31.41 -0.62
CA HIS A 392 -5.79 31.02 -2.02
C HIS A 392 -4.93 31.97 -2.86
N PRO A 393 -4.06 31.49 -3.75
CA PRO A 393 -3.15 32.37 -4.50
C PRO A 393 -3.89 33.40 -5.36
N SER A 394 -5.14 33.14 -5.72
CA SER A 394 -6.00 34.03 -6.51
C SER A 394 -6.64 35.19 -5.71
N SER A 395 -6.34 35.38 -4.43
CA SER A 395 -6.91 36.47 -3.62
C SER A 395 -6.01 37.72 -3.56
N LYS A 396 -5.13 37.92 -4.54
CA LYS A 396 -4.31 39.13 -4.66
C LYS A 396 -4.78 40.01 -5.80
#